data_AF-A0A520GJE9-F1
#
_entry.id   AF-A0A520GJE9-F1
#
_cell.length_a   1.000
_cell.length_b   1.000
_cell.length_c   1.000
_cell.angle_alpha   90.00
_cell.angle_beta   90.00
_cell.angle_gamma   90.00
#
_symmetry.space_group_name_H-M   'P 1'
#
loop_
_entity.id
_entity.type
_entity.pdbx_description
1 polymer ?
#
loop_
_entity_poly.entity_id
_entity_poly.type
_entity_poly.pdbx_seq_one_letter_code
_entity_poly.pdbx_strand_id
1 'polypeptide(L)'
;MRCHDVGRDATSGAALQLQKAVALYDPDPRSLIHIVRDGIAPPDGEPARWMPAFAAILTDEQTGALAAYLRRYGAGQPQWAHIEDQVKKAKQP
;
A
#
# COMPACT_ATOMS: atom_id res chain seq x y z
N MET A 1 -10.79 -4.30 -5.20
CA MET A 1 -10.38 -5.64 -4.71
C MET A 1 -9.91 -6.60 -5.82
N ARG A 2 -10.32 -6.44 -7.09
CA ARG A 2 -9.97 -7.34 -8.21
C ARG A 2 -8.49 -7.74 -8.40
N CYS A 3 -7.50 -6.95 -7.97
CA CYS A 3 -6.09 -7.32 -8.11
C CYS A 3 -5.54 -8.20 -6.97
N HIS A 4 -6.03 -8.03 -5.74
CA HIS A 4 -5.44 -8.64 -4.53
C HIS A 4 -6.13 -9.92 -4.08
N ASP A 5 -7.32 -10.23 -4.62
CA ASP A 5 -8.14 -11.36 -4.18
C ASP A 5 -7.58 -12.71 -4.65
N VAL A 6 -7.01 -12.75 -5.86
CA VAL A 6 -6.43 -13.96 -6.46
C VAL A 6 -5.14 -14.36 -5.73
N GLY A 7 -4.35 -13.37 -5.29
CA GLY A 7 -3.01 -13.60 -4.76
C GLY A 7 -1.98 -13.92 -5.84
N ARG A 8 -0.70 -13.90 -5.44
CA ARG A 8 0.43 -14.21 -6.31
C ARG A 8 1.05 -15.56 -5.97
N ASP A 9 1.58 -16.22 -6.98
CA ASP A 9 2.49 -17.37 -6.86
C ASP A 9 3.88 -16.97 -7.43
N ALA A 10 4.78 -17.94 -7.61
CA ALA A 10 6.14 -17.68 -8.06
C ALA A 10 6.22 -17.16 -9.51
N THR A 11 5.21 -17.44 -10.34
CA THR A 11 5.22 -17.17 -11.79
C THR A 11 4.12 -16.21 -12.23
N SER A 12 3.17 -15.87 -11.36
CA SER A 12 2.05 -14.99 -11.70
C SER A 12 2.38 -13.50 -11.54
N GLY A 13 1.92 -12.71 -12.51
CA GLY A 13 1.92 -11.24 -12.45
C GLY A 13 0.83 -10.65 -11.53
N ALA A 14 0.12 -11.49 -10.77
CA ALA A 14 -0.96 -11.08 -9.89
C ALA A 14 -0.43 -10.36 -8.64
N ALA A 15 -1.28 -9.57 -7.99
CA ALA A 15 -0.89 -8.84 -6.79
C ALA A 15 -0.83 -9.76 -5.56
N LEU A 16 -0.09 -9.32 -4.55
CA LEU A 16 -0.05 -10.00 -3.25
C LEU A 16 -1.43 -9.97 -2.58
N GLN A 17 -1.84 -11.05 -1.91
CA GLN A 17 -2.97 -10.97 -0.99
C GLN A 17 -2.64 -9.97 0.12
N LEU A 18 -3.54 -9.05 0.42
CA LEU A 18 -3.28 -7.97 1.38
C LEU A 18 -2.76 -8.48 2.73
N GLN A 19 -3.30 -9.59 3.24
CA GLN A 19 -2.87 -10.23 4.50
C GLN A 19 -1.40 -10.67 4.52
N LYS A 20 -0.74 -10.76 3.37
CA LYS A 20 0.67 -11.13 3.25
C LYS A 20 1.59 -9.91 3.08
N ALA A 21 1.04 -8.70 2.98
CA ALA A 21 1.83 -7.48 2.84
C ALA A 21 2.41 -7.06 4.19
N VAL A 22 3.72 -7.22 4.35
CA VAL A 22 4.46 -6.88 5.58
C VAL A 22 4.23 -5.42 6.02
N ALA A 23 4.08 -4.50 5.06
CA ALA A 23 3.79 -3.09 5.33
C ALA A 23 2.49 -2.84 6.15
N LEU A 24 1.55 -3.79 6.20
CA LEU A 24 0.36 -3.69 7.07
C LEU A 24 0.69 -3.95 8.54
N TYR A 25 1.75 -4.71 8.80
CA TYR A 25 2.19 -5.12 10.14
C TYR A 25 3.25 -4.18 10.71
N ASP A 26 3.88 -3.35 9.88
CA ASP A 26 4.90 -2.40 10.32
C ASP A 26 4.36 -1.44 11.39
N PRO A 27 5.14 -1.16 12.46
CA PRO A 27 4.76 -0.18 13.47
C PRO A 27 4.69 1.25 12.90
N ASP A 28 5.36 1.49 11.77
CA ASP A 28 5.44 2.76 11.06
C ASP A 28 4.66 2.66 9.73
N PRO A 29 3.71 3.57 9.43
CA PRO A 29 2.90 3.47 8.22
C PRO A 29 3.62 3.88 6.93
N ARG A 30 4.83 4.45 7.00
CA ARG A 30 5.51 5.05 5.84
C ARG A 30 5.60 4.11 4.65
N SER A 31 5.99 2.86 4.86
CA SER A 31 6.09 1.85 3.79
C SER A 31 4.77 1.68 3.04
N LEU A 32 3.65 1.52 3.77
CA LEU A 32 2.33 1.35 3.16
C LEU A 32 1.88 2.63 2.45
N ILE A 33 2.11 3.79 3.05
CA ILE A 33 1.76 5.09 2.47
C ILE A 33 2.47 5.28 1.13
N HIS A 34 3.78 5.02 1.05
CA HIS A 34 4.54 5.12 -0.19
C HIS A 34 4.08 4.09 -1.23
N ILE A 35 3.83 2.85 -0.83
CA ILE A 35 3.29 1.82 -1.74
C ILE A 35 1.99 2.32 -2.37
N VAL A 36 1.02 2.78 -1.58
CA VAL A 36 -0.28 3.26 -2.09
C VAL A 36 -0.12 4.54 -2.93
N ARG A 37 0.64 5.51 -2.44
CA ARG A 37 0.79 6.81 -3.09
C ARG A 37 1.57 6.69 -4.40
N ASP A 38 2.75 6.09 -4.34
CA ASP A 38 3.77 6.13 -5.40
C ASP A 38 3.70 4.89 -6.30
N GLY A 39 2.96 3.85 -5.88
CA GLY A 39 2.85 2.60 -6.62
C GLY A 39 4.10 1.73 -6.51
N ILE A 40 4.14 0.67 -7.31
CA ILE A 40 5.28 -0.23 -7.48
C ILE A 40 5.51 -0.36 -8.98
N ALA A 41 6.65 0.10 -9.47
CA ALA A 41 7.04 -0.04 -10.86
C ALA A 41 8.11 -1.14 -11.02
N PRO A 42 8.01 -1.99 -12.05
CA PRO A 42 9.12 -2.87 -12.40
C PRO A 42 10.33 -2.04 -12.88
N PRO A 43 11.56 -2.53 -12.68
CA PRO A 43 12.73 -1.98 -13.37
C PRO A 43 12.54 -2.04 -14.89
N ASP A 44 13.12 -1.08 -15.61
CA ASP A 44 12.99 -0.99 -17.07
C ASP A 44 13.43 -2.30 -17.75
N GLY A 45 12.56 -2.84 -18.61
CA GLY A 45 12.85 -4.02 -19.42
C GLY A 45 12.57 -5.38 -18.75
N GLU A 46 12.19 -5.42 -17.48
CA GLU A 46 11.95 -6.67 -16.74
C GLU A 46 10.45 -6.90 -16.49
N PRO A 47 9.89 -8.10 -16.83
CA PRO A 47 8.54 -8.46 -16.42
C PRO A 47 8.48 -8.65 -14.91
N ALA A 48 8.03 -7.63 -14.19
CA ALA A 48 7.93 -7.65 -12.74
C ALA A 48 6.55 -7.19 -12.25
N ARG A 49 6.35 -7.32 -10.93
CA ARG A 49 5.13 -6.93 -10.25
C ARG A 49 4.91 -5.43 -10.40
N TRP A 50 3.70 -5.05 -10.78
CA TRP A 50 3.30 -3.68 -10.96
C TRP A 50 2.09 -3.35 -10.09
N MET A 51 2.11 -2.16 -9.49
CA MET A 51 0.97 -1.57 -8.81
C MET A 51 0.91 -0.09 -9.19
N PRO A 52 -0.22 0.41 -9.72
CA PRO A 52 -0.33 1.81 -10.10
C PRO A 52 -0.21 2.74 -8.89
N ALA A 53 0.30 3.95 -9.12
CA ALA A 53 0.31 5.03 -8.15
C ALA A 53 -1.09 5.62 -7.98
N PHE A 54 -1.50 5.91 -6.75
CA PHE A 54 -2.80 6.53 -6.46
C PHE A 54 -2.72 8.01 -6.04
N ALA A 55 -1.52 8.59 -6.00
CA ALA A 55 -1.30 9.98 -5.60
C ALA A 55 -2.13 11.01 -6.37
N ALA A 56 -2.44 10.74 -7.64
CA ALA A 56 -3.20 11.65 -8.50
C ALA A 56 -4.72 11.59 -8.28
N ILE A 57 -5.22 10.58 -7.56
CA ILE A 57 -6.66 10.33 -7.42
C ILE A 57 -7.15 10.23 -5.97
N LEU A 58 -6.24 10.10 -5.00
CA LEU A 58 -6.56 10.11 -3.57
C LEU A 58 -6.06 11.40 -2.90
N THR A 59 -6.91 12.00 -2.08
CA THR A 59 -6.48 13.05 -1.15
C THR A 59 -5.69 12.45 0.02
N ASP A 60 -5.01 13.29 0.81
CA ASP A 60 -4.27 12.82 2.00
C ASP A 60 -5.17 12.11 3.01
N GLU A 61 -6.35 12.67 3.22
CA GLU A 61 -7.36 12.09 4.09
C GLU A 61 -7.81 10.71 3.57
N GLN A 62 -8.03 10.59 2.26
CA GLN A 62 -8.40 9.31 1.64
C GLN A 62 -7.27 8.29 1.69
N THR A 63 -6.01 8.72 1.51
CA THR A 63 -4.84 7.85 1.68
C THR A 63 -4.72 7.36 3.12
N GLY A 64 -4.88 8.24 4.10
CA GLY A 64 -4.88 7.88 5.53
C GLY A 64 -6.00 6.92 5.87
N ALA A 65 -7.23 7.23 5.47
CA ALA A 65 -8.40 6.38 5.70
C ALA A 65 -8.22 4.98 5.06
N LEU A 66 -7.69 4.92 3.83
CA LEU A 66 -7.40 3.67 3.15
C LEU A 66 -6.33 2.87 3.90
N ALA A 67 -5.22 3.49 4.30
CA ALA A 67 -4.17 2.82 5.05
C ALA A 67 -4.69 2.27 6.39
N ALA A 68 -5.46 3.05 7.15
CA ALA A 68 -6.09 2.62 8.39
C ALA A 68 -7.03 1.43 8.18
N TYR A 69 -7.88 1.50 7.14
CA TYR A 69 -8.76 0.40 6.76
C TYR A 69 -7.99 -0.88 6.40
N LEU A 70 -6.96 -0.76 5.57
CA LEU A 70 -6.12 -1.88 5.15
C LEU A 70 -5.39 -2.52 6.32
N ARG A 71 -4.92 -1.76 7.30
CA ARG A 71 -4.29 -2.33 8.51
C ARG A 71 -5.30 -3.08 9.37
N ARG A 72 -6.48 -2.51 9.58
CA ARG A 72 -7.53 -3.16 10.38
C ARG A 72 -8.00 -4.46 9.74
N TYR A 73 -8.30 -4.43 8.44
CA TYR A 73 -8.82 -5.59 7.73
C TYR A 73 -7.72 -6.60 7.37
N GLY A 74 -6.57 -6.09 6.96
CA GLY A 74 -5.43 -6.84 6.41
C GLY A 74 -4.43 -7.35 7.44
N ALA A 75 -4.40 -6.80 8.65
CA ALA A 75 -3.50 -7.24 9.71
C ALA A 75 -4.19 -7.47 11.06
N GLY A 76 -5.49 -7.14 11.19
CA GLY A 76 -6.19 -7.20 12.47
C GLY A 76 -5.63 -6.24 13.52
N GLN A 77 -4.89 -5.21 13.10
CA GLN A 77 -4.21 -4.25 13.98
C GLN A 77 -4.99 -2.93 14.07
N PRO A 78 -4.89 -2.18 15.18
CA PRO A 78 -5.44 -0.84 15.26
C PRO A 78 -4.76 0.09 14.25
N GLN A 79 -5.44 1.18 13.88
CA GLN A 79 -4.85 2.22 13.04
C GLN A 79 -3.59 2.82 13.69
N TRP A 80 -2.67 3.33 12.88
CA TRP A 80 -1.52 4.10 13.37
C TRP A 80 -1.97 5.40 14.02
N ALA A 81 -1.28 5.82 15.07
CA ALA A 81 -1.50 7.13 15.67
C ALA A 81 -1.06 8.24 14.70
N HIS A 82 -1.84 9.33 14.64
CA HIS A 82 -1.53 10.52 13.82
C HIS A 82 -1.28 10.19 12.35
N ILE A 83 -2.08 9.29 11.77
CA ILE A 83 -1.86 8.79 10.41
C ILE A 83 -1.89 9.91 9.36
N GLU A 84 -2.71 10.94 9.59
CA GLU A 84 -2.81 12.11 8.72
C GLU A 84 -1.49 12.89 8.65
N ASP A 85 -0.77 12.99 9.77
CA ASP A 85 0.54 13.66 9.82
C ASP A 85 1.61 12.82 9.10
N GLN A 86 1.51 11.50 9.19
CA GLN A 86 2.43 10.60 8.47
C GLN A 86 2.23 10.67 6.96
N VAL A 87 0.99 10.79 6.49
CA VAL A 87 0.70 10.98 5.06
C VAL A 87 1.27 12.31 4.55
N LYS A 88 1.10 13.40 5.31
CA LYS A 88 1.69 14.70 4.96
C LYS A 88 3.22 14.67 4.92
N LYS A 89 3.86 13.96 5.85
CA LYS A 89 5.32 13.78 5.87
C LYS A 89 5.81 12.98 4.66
N ALA A 90 5.11 11.90 4.28
CA ALA A 90 5.48 11.07 3.14
C ALA A 90 5.39 11.79 1.78
N LYS A 91 4.71 12.95 1.71
CA LYS A 91 4.69 13.81 0.52
C LYS A 91 5.92 14.68 0.36
N GLN A 92 6.66 14.91 1.45
CA GLN A 92 7.82 15.79 1.44
C GLN A 92 9.02 15.03 0.82
N PRO A 93 9.83 15.69 -0.03
CA PRO A 93 10.99 15.08 -0.68
C PRO A 93 12.08 14.70 0.31
#